data_AF-X1PJK0-F1
#
_entry.id   AF-X1PJK0-F1
#
_cell.length_a   1.000
_cell.length_b   1.000
_cell.length_c   1.000
_cell.angle_alpha   90.00
_cell.angle_beta   90.00
_cell.angle_gamma   90.00
#
_symmetry.space_group_name_H-M   'P 1'
#
loop_
_entity.id
_entity.type
_entity.pdbx_description
1 polymer ?
#
loop_
_entity_poly.entity_id
_entity_poly.type
_entity_poly.pdbx_seq_one_letter_code
_entity_poly.pdbx_strand_id
1 'polypeptide(L)'
;HNGYNIGILAKSIEDIKEIGYKEAHYKIPESEFPTDPGKPNVTLLGTGGTIASRLDYRTGAVIPAFTPGELYGAVPELAEISNLKTEKLFGIFSENMGPEQWKTTAEVIGREIKDGVDGIVIGHGTDTMHHTAAILSFMVQHSPIPIVCVGSQRSSDRPSSDAAFNLRCATYAAAYSDIAEVVVCMFGPTSDKYNLLHRGTRVRKMHSSYRSTFRTIGDTPIAMVSPDTLIPIKYDYKKRRKDCDVIIDTTFEEKVAIVYYYPNMQPD
;
A
#
# COMPACT_ATOMS: atom_id res chain seq x y z
N HIS A 1 -25.82 -21.00 19.40
CA HIS A 1 -24.93 -19.85 19.11
C HIS A 1 -25.39 -19.19 17.82
N ASN A 2 -25.97 -17.98 17.91
CA ASN A 2 -26.51 -17.23 16.76
C ASN A 2 -25.47 -16.31 16.09
N GLY A 3 -24.23 -16.28 16.58
CA GLY A 3 -23.14 -15.47 16.02
C GLY A 3 -23.13 -14.00 16.47
N TYR A 4 -24.05 -13.58 17.33
CA TYR A 4 -24.08 -12.22 17.85
C TYR A 4 -23.16 -12.05 19.07
N ASN A 5 -22.46 -10.92 19.11
CA ASN A 5 -21.76 -10.49 20.31
C ASN A 5 -22.78 -9.99 21.35
N ILE A 6 -22.60 -10.38 22.62
CA ILE A 6 -23.41 -9.90 23.74
C ILE A 6 -22.50 -9.32 24.82
N GLY A 7 -22.93 -8.23 25.45
CA GLY A 7 -22.30 -7.69 26.66
C GLY A 7 -23.08 -8.18 27.87
N ILE A 8 -22.39 -8.82 28.83
CA ILE A 8 -22.97 -9.20 30.12
C ILE A 8 -22.26 -8.40 31.21
N LEU A 9 -23.04 -7.82 32.11
CA LEU A 9 -22.50 -7.04 33.21
C LEU A 9 -21.85 -7.97 34.25
N ALA A 10 -20.56 -7.82 34.52
CA ALA A 10 -19.82 -8.76 35.36
C ALA A 10 -20.47 -9.02 36.74
N LYS A 11 -21.06 -7.99 37.37
CA LYS A 11 -21.71 -8.11 38.68
C LYS A 11 -23.05 -8.86 38.67
N SER A 12 -23.66 -9.09 37.50
CA SER A 12 -24.92 -9.84 37.37
C SER A 12 -24.68 -11.32 37.04
N ILE A 13 -23.43 -11.75 37.01
CA ILE A 13 -23.08 -13.14 36.71
C ILE A 13 -23.10 -13.93 38.02
N GLU A 14 -24.00 -14.90 38.11
CA GLU A 14 -24.13 -15.78 39.29
C GLU A 14 -23.21 -17.01 39.18
N ASP A 15 -23.00 -17.53 37.97
CA ASP A 15 -22.15 -18.69 37.69
C ASP A 15 -21.51 -18.59 36.30
N ILE A 16 -20.28 -19.09 36.16
CA ILE A 16 -19.58 -19.25 34.88
C ILE A 16 -19.04 -20.67 34.84
N LYS A 17 -19.52 -21.44 33.86
CA LYS A 17 -19.01 -22.78 33.60
C LYS A 17 -18.31 -22.83 32.26
N GLU A 18 -17.03 -23.18 32.28
CA GLU A 18 -16.28 -23.50 31.07
C GLU A 18 -16.77 -24.86 30.53
N ILE A 19 -17.39 -24.84 29.34
CA ILE A 19 -17.94 -26.03 28.68
C ILE A 19 -16.96 -26.65 27.66
N GLY A 20 -15.78 -26.04 27.49
CA GLY A 20 -14.71 -26.53 26.63
C GLY A 20 -14.00 -25.42 25.85
N TYR A 21 -12.80 -25.73 25.40
CA TYR A 21 -11.98 -24.89 24.53
C TYR A 21 -11.84 -25.55 23.15
N LYS A 22 -12.04 -24.77 22.08
CA LYS A 22 -11.81 -25.25 20.71
C LYS A 22 -10.81 -24.32 20.02
N GLU A 23 -9.55 -24.72 20.04
CA GLU A 23 -8.50 -24.03 19.30
C GLU A 23 -8.82 -24.03 17.80
N ALA A 24 -8.75 -22.85 17.18
CA ALA A 24 -8.97 -22.72 15.75
C ALA A 24 -7.65 -22.92 15.01
N HIS A 25 -7.34 -24.17 14.65
CA HIS A 25 -6.25 -24.43 13.71
C HIS A 25 -6.71 -24.11 12.29
N TYR A 26 -6.59 -22.85 11.90
CA TYR A 26 -6.80 -22.43 10.51
C TYR A 26 -5.47 -22.51 9.77
N LYS A 27 -5.32 -23.52 8.91
CA LYS A 27 -4.16 -23.65 8.02
C LYS A 27 -4.60 -23.25 6.61
N ILE A 28 -4.03 -22.17 6.10
CA ILE A 28 -4.34 -21.67 4.76
C ILE A 28 -3.71 -22.63 3.74
N PRO A 29 -4.41 -23.00 2.66
CA PRO A 29 -3.76 -23.58 1.51
C PRO A 29 -2.79 -22.55 0.94
N GLU A 30 -1.50 -22.69 1.21
CA GLU A 30 -0.47 -21.87 0.57
C GLU A 30 -0.30 -22.37 -0.86
N SER A 31 -0.52 -21.47 -1.82
CA SER A 31 -0.15 -21.68 -3.22
C SER A 31 0.75 -20.52 -3.62
N GLU A 32 1.95 -20.81 -4.08
CA GLU A 32 2.79 -19.78 -4.66
C GLU A 32 2.11 -19.16 -5.90
N PHE A 33 2.43 -17.90 -6.18
CA PHE A 33 2.05 -17.29 -7.46
C PHE A 33 2.72 -18.07 -8.59
N PRO A 34 1.98 -18.41 -9.67
CA PRO A 34 2.61 -19.00 -10.84
C PRO A 34 3.59 -18.01 -11.45
N THR A 35 4.76 -18.50 -11.88
CA THR A 35 5.77 -17.70 -12.57
C THR A 35 5.71 -17.91 -14.07
N ASP A 36 5.80 -16.83 -14.82
CA ASP A 36 5.82 -16.80 -16.29
C ASP A 36 7.02 -15.95 -16.76
N PRO A 37 8.01 -16.55 -17.46
CA PRO A 37 9.17 -15.81 -17.98
C PRO A 37 8.82 -14.65 -18.91
N GLY A 38 7.62 -14.62 -19.50
CA GLY A 38 7.14 -13.53 -20.34
C GLY A 38 6.59 -12.32 -19.58
N LYS A 39 6.47 -12.40 -18.24
CA LYS A 39 5.90 -11.34 -17.41
C LYS A 39 6.97 -10.53 -16.66
N PRO A 40 6.73 -9.23 -16.39
CA PRO A 40 7.62 -8.43 -15.56
C PRO A 40 7.67 -8.96 -14.12
N ASN A 41 8.82 -8.78 -13.47
CA ASN A 41 9.01 -9.07 -12.06
C ASN A 41 8.63 -7.86 -11.22
N VAL A 42 7.69 -8.01 -10.30
CA VAL A 42 7.25 -6.95 -9.40
C VAL A 42 7.41 -7.37 -7.95
N THR A 43 8.04 -6.52 -7.15
CA THR A 43 8.14 -6.74 -5.70
C THR A 43 7.08 -5.91 -4.97
N LEU A 44 6.23 -6.57 -4.20
CA LEU A 44 5.30 -5.96 -3.26
C LEU A 44 5.90 -5.88 -1.86
N LEU A 45 6.23 -4.67 -1.43
CA LEU A 45 6.75 -4.36 -0.11
C LEU A 45 5.60 -4.04 0.85
N GLY A 46 5.52 -4.81 1.94
CA GLY A 46 4.54 -4.62 3.00
C GLY A 46 5.08 -3.74 4.11
N THR A 47 4.51 -2.55 4.24
CA THR A 47 4.84 -1.58 5.30
C THR A 47 3.76 -1.51 6.38
N GLY A 48 2.66 -2.23 6.18
CA GLY A 48 1.43 -2.14 6.97
C GLY A 48 0.26 -1.69 6.11
N GLY A 49 -0.78 -1.19 6.76
CA GLY A 49 -2.04 -0.85 6.10
C GLY A 49 -2.88 -2.08 5.72
N THR A 50 -4.16 -1.85 5.52
CA THR A 50 -5.19 -2.88 5.29
C THR A 50 -5.34 -3.28 3.82
N ILE A 51 -4.33 -3.04 2.98
CA ILE A 51 -4.43 -3.38 1.55
C ILE A 51 -4.39 -4.89 1.30
N ALA A 52 -3.77 -5.63 2.21
CA ALA A 52 -3.75 -7.07 2.19
C ALA A 52 -4.04 -7.56 3.62
N SER A 53 -5.33 -7.63 3.95
CA SER A 53 -5.83 -8.15 5.24
C SER A 53 -7.11 -8.95 5.00
N ARG A 54 -7.44 -9.88 5.90
CA ARG A 54 -8.63 -10.74 5.81
C ARG A 54 -9.40 -10.75 7.11
N LEU A 55 -10.71 -11.03 7.04
CA LEU A 55 -11.52 -11.29 8.23
C LEU A 55 -11.43 -12.76 8.64
N ASP A 56 -11.19 -13.01 9.92
CA ASP A 56 -11.56 -14.27 10.54
C ASP A 56 -13.01 -14.17 11.04
N TYR A 57 -13.94 -14.80 10.32
CA TYR A 57 -15.37 -14.80 10.67
C TYR A 57 -15.71 -15.51 11.99
N ARG A 58 -14.81 -16.33 12.55
CA ARG A 58 -15.05 -17.01 13.83
C ARG A 58 -14.69 -16.14 15.02
N THR A 59 -13.64 -15.33 14.89
CA THR A 59 -13.16 -14.44 15.96
C THR A 59 -13.59 -12.98 15.75
N GLY A 60 -13.98 -12.61 14.53
CA GLY A 60 -14.20 -11.23 14.11
C GLY A 60 -12.91 -10.42 13.88
N ALA A 61 -11.74 -11.06 13.97
CA ALA A 61 -10.45 -10.38 13.87
C ALA A 61 -10.07 -10.08 12.41
N VAL A 62 -9.40 -8.94 12.17
CA VAL A 62 -8.78 -8.62 10.89
C VAL A 62 -7.30 -9.01 10.96
N ILE A 63 -6.87 -9.91 10.09
CA ILE A 63 -5.51 -10.48 10.07
C ILE A 63 -4.78 -9.96 8.83
N PRO A 64 -3.58 -9.37 8.95
CA PRO A 64 -2.74 -9.04 7.79
C PRO A 64 -2.42 -10.29 6.97
N ALA A 65 -2.68 -10.24 5.67
CA ALA A 65 -2.45 -11.31 4.71
C ALA A 65 -1.31 -10.88 3.78
N PHE A 66 -0.09 -11.36 4.00
CA PHE A 66 1.08 -10.84 3.26
C PHE A 66 2.04 -11.92 2.76
N THR A 67 1.78 -13.19 3.05
CA THR A 67 2.50 -14.27 2.36
C THR A 67 2.03 -14.34 0.91
N PRO A 68 2.87 -14.81 -0.04
CA PRO A 68 2.46 -15.00 -1.43
C PRO A 68 1.19 -15.85 -1.55
N GLY A 69 1.07 -16.92 -0.75
CA GLY A 69 -0.10 -17.79 -0.77
C GLY A 69 -1.38 -17.14 -0.27
N GLU A 70 -1.30 -16.36 0.80
CA GLU A 70 -2.46 -15.59 1.29
C GLU A 70 -2.91 -14.55 0.27
N LEU A 71 -1.96 -13.87 -0.38
CA LEU A 71 -2.26 -12.84 -1.36
C LEU A 71 -2.83 -13.43 -2.66
N TYR A 72 -2.33 -14.59 -3.10
CA TYR A 72 -2.89 -15.30 -4.26
C TYR A 72 -4.32 -15.76 -4.00
N GLY A 73 -4.62 -16.24 -2.79
CA GLY A 73 -5.98 -16.59 -2.41
C GLY A 73 -6.94 -15.40 -2.35
N ALA A 74 -6.43 -14.19 -2.10
CA ALA A 74 -7.24 -12.98 -1.99
C ALA A 74 -7.40 -12.22 -3.31
N VAL A 75 -6.34 -12.13 -4.12
CA VAL A 75 -6.28 -11.39 -5.39
C VAL A 75 -5.49 -12.19 -6.44
N PRO A 76 -6.03 -13.31 -6.94
CA PRO A 76 -5.34 -14.17 -7.89
C PRO A 76 -5.00 -13.45 -9.21
N GLU A 77 -5.74 -12.41 -9.57
CA GLU A 77 -5.53 -11.62 -10.79
C GLU A 77 -4.17 -10.92 -10.85
N LEU A 78 -3.45 -10.80 -9.73
CA LEU A 78 -2.06 -10.29 -9.74
C LEU A 78 -1.12 -11.21 -10.52
N ALA A 79 -1.42 -12.53 -10.54
CA ALA A 79 -0.67 -13.52 -11.31
C ALA A 79 -0.81 -13.30 -12.83
N GLU A 80 -1.88 -12.66 -13.28
CA GLU A 80 -2.10 -12.33 -14.68
C GLU A 80 -1.24 -11.12 -15.12
N ILE A 81 -0.85 -10.27 -14.16
CA ILE A 81 -0.15 -9.00 -14.40
C ILE A 81 1.37 -9.16 -14.31
N SER A 82 1.90 -9.90 -13.33
CA SER A 82 3.35 -9.94 -13.06
C SER A 82 3.78 -11.20 -12.32
N ASN A 83 5.07 -11.51 -12.39
CA ASN A 83 5.72 -12.40 -11.44
C ASN A 83 5.88 -11.66 -10.11
N LEU A 84 5.03 -11.98 -9.13
CA LEU A 84 4.97 -11.23 -7.88
C LEU A 84 5.84 -11.85 -6.80
N LYS A 85 6.81 -11.08 -6.31
CA LYS A 85 7.55 -11.33 -5.07
C LYS A 85 6.91 -10.50 -3.95
N THR A 86 6.69 -11.07 -2.77
CA THR A 86 6.21 -10.29 -1.60
C THR A 86 7.27 -10.28 -0.51
N GLU A 87 7.45 -9.12 0.12
CA GLU A 87 8.33 -8.98 1.28
C GLU A 87 7.68 -8.08 2.32
N LYS A 88 7.48 -8.61 3.52
CA LYS A 88 6.97 -7.83 4.65
C LYS A 88 8.15 -7.16 5.34
N LEU A 89 8.25 -5.84 5.21
CA LEU A 89 9.26 -5.04 5.91
C LEU A 89 8.87 -4.83 7.36
N PHE A 90 7.61 -4.43 7.57
CA PHE A 90 7.05 -4.17 8.88
C PHE A 90 5.52 -4.15 8.80
N GLY A 91 4.84 -4.04 9.94
CA GLY A 91 3.38 -4.10 10.03
C GLY A 91 2.84 -3.06 11.01
N ILE A 92 3.07 -1.78 10.72
CA ILE A 92 2.66 -0.69 11.60
C ILE A 92 1.51 0.11 10.99
N PHE A 93 0.79 0.85 11.84
CA PHE A 93 -0.12 1.89 11.37
C PHE A 93 0.66 3.04 10.74
N SER A 94 0.12 3.63 9.68
CA SER A 94 0.76 4.73 8.96
C SER A 94 1.06 5.93 9.86
N GLU A 95 0.24 6.11 10.90
CA GLU A 95 0.32 7.13 11.93
C GLU A 95 1.59 7.00 12.78
N ASN A 96 2.15 5.79 12.84
CA ASN A 96 3.38 5.48 13.57
C ASN A 96 4.61 5.39 12.64
N MET A 97 4.45 5.72 11.35
CA MET A 97 5.55 5.68 10.38
C MET A 97 6.57 6.78 10.70
N GLY A 98 7.85 6.41 10.72
CA GLY A 98 8.93 7.35 11.01
C GLY A 98 10.21 7.09 10.19
N PRO A 99 11.29 7.81 10.54
CA PRO A 99 12.53 7.82 9.77
C PRO A 99 13.18 6.46 9.59
N GLU A 100 13.19 5.62 10.63
CA GLU A 100 13.70 4.25 10.54
C GLU A 100 12.99 3.46 9.42
N GLN A 101 11.67 3.55 9.36
CA GLN A 101 10.87 2.84 8.36
C GLN A 101 11.07 3.40 6.95
N TRP A 102 11.18 4.73 6.81
CA TRP A 102 11.45 5.36 5.51
C TRP A 102 12.82 4.96 4.97
N LYS A 103 13.86 5.01 5.81
CA LYS A 103 15.23 4.62 5.45
C LYS A 103 15.30 3.14 5.05
N THR A 104 14.73 2.26 5.87
CA THR A 104 14.65 0.83 5.60
C THR A 104 13.94 0.56 4.26
N THR A 105 12.82 1.24 4.01
CA THR A 105 12.07 1.08 2.76
C THR A 105 12.89 1.54 1.55
N ALA A 106 13.59 2.66 1.65
CA ALA A 106 14.46 3.17 0.58
C ALA A 106 15.65 2.23 0.29
N GLU A 107 16.28 1.67 1.33
CA GLU A 107 17.37 0.71 1.19
C GLU A 107 16.91 -0.58 0.50
N VAL A 108 15.74 -1.10 0.90
CA VAL A 108 15.15 -2.27 0.25
C VAL A 108 14.79 -1.99 -1.21
N ILE A 109 14.22 -0.82 -1.51
CA ILE A 109 13.99 -0.40 -2.90
C ILE A 109 15.29 -0.45 -3.71
N GLY A 110 16.38 0.11 -3.16
CA GLY A 110 17.69 0.07 -3.80
C GLY A 110 18.23 -1.35 -4.02
N ARG A 111 18.00 -2.26 -3.06
CA ARG A 111 18.36 -3.68 -3.19
C ARG A 111 17.58 -4.35 -4.32
N GLU A 112 16.25 -4.22 -4.32
CA GLU A 112 15.40 -4.84 -5.36
C GLU A 112 15.72 -4.32 -6.77
N ILE A 113 16.02 -3.03 -6.91
CA ILE A 113 16.46 -2.45 -8.19
C ILE A 113 17.77 -3.09 -8.65
N LYS A 114 18.75 -3.27 -7.75
CA LYS A 114 20.03 -3.92 -8.07
C LYS A 114 19.87 -5.40 -8.44
N ASP A 115 18.86 -6.05 -7.88
CA ASP A 115 18.49 -7.43 -8.18
C ASP A 115 17.71 -7.56 -9.50
N GLY A 116 17.42 -6.45 -10.19
CA GLY A 116 16.81 -6.44 -11.52
C GLY A 116 15.28 -6.53 -11.51
N VAL A 117 14.61 -6.05 -10.46
CA VAL A 117 13.14 -5.95 -10.44
C VAL A 117 12.64 -4.95 -11.50
N ASP A 118 11.51 -5.22 -12.14
CA ASP A 118 10.92 -4.33 -13.14
C ASP A 118 10.03 -3.23 -12.52
N GLY A 119 9.56 -3.42 -11.29
CA GLY A 119 8.70 -2.46 -10.62
C GLY A 119 8.51 -2.78 -9.15
N ILE A 120 8.23 -1.74 -8.36
CA ILE A 120 7.98 -1.90 -6.92
C ILE A 120 6.59 -1.39 -6.59
N VAL A 121 5.85 -2.17 -5.81
CA VAL A 121 4.60 -1.76 -5.18
C VAL A 121 4.81 -1.69 -3.68
N ILE A 122 4.36 -0.61 -3.03
CA ILE A 122 4.47 -0.43 -1.59
C ILE A 122 3.07 -0.40 -1.00
N GLY A 123 2.68 -1.48 -0.33
CA GLY A 123 1.45 -1.54 0.45
C GLY A 123 1.61 -0.73 1.73
N HIS A 124 0.85 0.36 1.85
CA HIS A 124 1.01 1.37 2.91
C HIS A 124 -0.34 1.81 3.49
N GLY A 125 -0.36 2.19 4.77
CA GLY A 125 -1.52 2.80 5.43
C GLY A 125 -1.82 4.20 4.88
N THR A 126 -3.09 4.59 4.80
CA THR A 126 -3.45 5.77 3.99
C THR A 126 -3.17 7.12 4.65
N ASP A 127 -3.06 7.19 5.98
CA ASP A 127 -3.04 8.48 6.68
C ASP A 127 -1.79 9.29 6.37
N THR A 128 -0.63 8.64 6.32
CA THR A 128 0.66 9.29 6.08
C THR A 128 1.30 8.89 4.75
N MET A 129 0.61 8.13 3.89
CA MET A 129 1.16 7.63 2.61
C MET A 129 1.76 8.72 1.73
N HIS A 130 1.12 9.88 1.69
CA HIS A 130 1.58 11.02 0.89
C HIS A 130 2.86 11.67 1.47
N HIS A 131 3.07 11.61 2.79
CA HIS A 131 4.36 11.98 3.40
C HIS A 131 5.44 10.97 3.02
N THR A 132 5.17 9.67 3.19
CA THR A 132 6.13 8.61 2.81
C THR A 132 6.50 8.69 1.33
N ALA A 133 5.52 8.87 0.44
CA ALA A 133 5.77 9.00 -1.00
C ALA A 133 6.66 10.22 -1.33
N ALA A 134 6.46 11.36 -0.66
CA ALA A 134 7.31 12.53 -0.83
C ALA A 134 8.73 12.27 -0.33
N ILE A 135 8.89 11.66 0.84
CA ILE A 135 10.21 11.32 1.43
C ILE A 135 10.97 10.34 0.54
N LEU A 136 10.32 9.26 0.10
CA LEU A 136 10.91 8.29 -0.83
C LEU A 136 11.28 8.91 -2.18
N SER A 137 10.54 9.93 -2.64
CA SER A 137 10.88 10.65 -3.87
C SER A 137 12.24 11.38 -3.78
N PHE A 138 12.68 11.73 -2.57
CA PHE A 138 13.99 12.35 -2.32
C PHE A 138 15.06 11.32 -1.95
N MET A 139 14.70 10.27 -1.20
CA MET A 139 15.63 9.21 -0.81
C MET A 139 16.01 8.32 -2.00
N VAL A 140 15.08 8.05 -2.92
CA VAL A 140 15.30 7.20 -4.09
C VAL A 140 15.47 8.09 -5.33
N GLN A 141 16.73 8.44 -5.61
CA GLN A 141 17.08 9.33 -6.70
C GLN A 141 17.39 8.55 -7.98
N HIS A 142 16.99 9.12 -9.12
CA HIS A 142 17.22 8.55 -10.45
C HIS A 142 16.72 7.11 -10.63
N SER A 143 15.62 6.71 -9.98
CA SER A 143 15.03 5.38 -10.18
C SER A 143 14.92 5.03 -11.67
N PRO A 144 15.35 3.82 -12.10
CA PRO A 144 15.16 3.34 -13.47
C PRO A 144 13.76 2.74 -13.69
N ILE A 145 13.01 2.47 -12.61
CA ILE A 145 11.74 1.75 -12.62
C ILE A 145 10.63 2.51 -11.85
N PRO A 146 9.34 2.18 -12.07
CA PRO A 146 8.24 2.74 -11.28
C PRO A 146 8.24 2.22 -9.83
N ILE A 147 7.94 3.12 -8.89
CA ILE A 147 7.75 2.80 -7.47
C ILE A 147 6.38 3.31 -7.04
N VAL A 148 5.44 2.39 -6.77
CA VAL A 148 4.02 2.71 -6.63
C VAL A 148 3.54 2.47 -5.20
N CYS A 149 3.31 3.54 -4.46
CA CYS A 149 2.65 3.51 -3.15
C CYS A 149 1.14 3.30 -3.34
N VAL A 150 0.55 2.38 -2.57
CA VAL A 150 -0.85 2.00 -2.69
C VAL A 150 -1.42 1.58 -1.33
N GLY A 151 -2.71 1.87 -1.10
CA GLY A 151 -3.43 1.46 0.10
C GLY A 151 -4.92 1.29 -0.14
N SER A 152 -5.70 1.20 0.93
CA SER A 152 -7.17 1.09 0.87
C SER A 152 -7.83 1.99 1.91
N GLN A 153 -8.90 2.68 1.52
CA GLN A 153 -9.74 3.47 2.44
C GLN A 153 -10.81 2.61 3.11
N ARG A 154 -11.22 1.53 2.45
CA ARG A 154 -12.15 0.54 2.98
C ARG A 154 -11.34 -0.70 3.30
N SER A 155 -11.45 -1.14 4.55
CA SER A 155 -10.76 -2.33 5.03
C SER A 155 -11.01 -3.53 4.12
N SER A 156 -9.96 -4.27 3.80
CA SER A 156 -9.95 -5.34 2.79
C SER A 156 -10.82 -6.56 3.12
N ASP A 157 -11.21 -6.70 4.38
CA ASP A 157 -12.20 -7.69 4.82
C ASP A 157 -13.61 -7.47 4.25
N ARG A 158 -13.90 -6.26 3.75
CA ARG A 158 -15.23 -5.90 3.27
C ARG A 158 -15.37 -6.18 1.77
N PRO A 159 -16.50 -6.74 1.30
CA PRO A 159 -16.75 -6.94 -0.13
C PRO A 159 -16.71 -5.65 -0.97
N SER A 160 -16.97 -4.50 -0.35
CA SER A 160 -16.90 -3.17 -0.98
C SER A 160 -15.51 -2.52 -0.86
N SER A 161 -14.48 -3.29 -0.51
CA SER A 161 -13.13 -2.77 -0.37
C SER A 161 -12.56 -2.27 -1.69
N ASP A 162 -11.79 -1.19 -1.62
CA ASP A 162 -10.96 -0.69 -2.71
C ASP A 162 -9.60 -1.40 -2.82
N ALA A 163 -9.26 -2.29 -1.88
CA ALA A 163 -7.93 -2.91 -1.79
C ALA A 163 -7.53 -3.70 -3.04
N ALA A 164 -8.37 -4.65 -3.49
CA ALA A 164 -8.05 -5.50 -4.64
C ALA A 164 -7.90 -4.68 -5.93
N PHE A 165 -8.83 -3.74 -6.17
CA PHE A 165 -8.78 -2.87 -7.35
C PHE A 165 -7.54 -1.97 -7.33
N ASN A 166 -7.25 -1.34 -6.19
CA ASN A 166 -6.07 -0.50 -6.03
C ASN A 166 -4.77 -1.28 -6.25
N LEU A 167 -4.68 -2.48 -5.67
CA LEU A 167 -3.49 -3.32 -5.76
C LEU A 167 -3.24 -3.79 -7.19
N ARG A 168 -4.30 -4.20 -7.93
CA ARG A 168 -4.18 -4.55 -9.35
C ARG A 168 -3.73 -3.37 -10.20
N CYS A 169 -4.32 -2.19 -10.01
CA CYS A 169 -3.91 -0.98 -10.72
C CYS A 169 -2.45 -0.58 -10.40
N ALA A 170 -2.05 -0.66 -9.14
CA ALA A 170 -0.68 -0.36 -8.72
C ALA A 170 0.34 -1.35 -9.28
N THR A 171 -0.01 -2.65 -9.29
CA THR A 171 0.83 -3.71 -9.85
C THR A 171 0.96 -3.55 -11.36
N TYR A 172 -0.13 -3.24 -12.07
CA TYR A 172 -0.08 -2.97 -13.51
C TYR A 172 0.80 -1.74 -13.81
N ALA A 173 0.67 -0.67 -13.03
CA ALA A 173 1.53 0.50 -13.16
C ALA A 173 3.01 0.16 -12.89
N ALA A 174 3.31 -0.62 -11.86
CA ALA A 174 4.68 -1.05 -11.56
C ALA A 174 5.28 -1.92 -12.68
N ALA A 175 4.49 -2.85 -13.22
CA ALA A 175 4.92 -3.81 -14.25
C ALA A 175 5.14 -3.15 -15.62
N TYR A 176 4.20 -2.29 -16.06
CA TYR A 176 4.12 -1.89 -17.47
C TYR A 176 4.27 -0.39 -17.72
N SER A 177 4.24 0.45 -16.67
CA SER A 177 4.39 1.89 -16.87
C SER A 177 5.82 2.27 -17.23
N ASP A 178 5.91 3.32 -18.04
CA ASP A 178 7.14 4.05 -18.37
C ASP A 178 7.44 5.19 -17.34
N ILE A 179 6.64 5.31 -16.28
CA ILE A 179 6.78 6.35 -15.24
C ILE A 179 7.76 5.87 -14.17
N ALA A 180 9.05 6.16 -14.33
CA ALA A 180 10.13 5.81 -13.39
C ALA A 180 10.26 6.83 -12.23
N GLU A 181 9.18 6.99 -11.48
CA GLU A 181 9.10 7.88 -10.32
C GLU A 181 8.44 7.17 -9.14
N VAL A 182 8.60 7.76 -7.94
CA VAL A 182 7.75 7.42 -6.80
C VAL A 182 6.39 8.08 -6.98
N VAL A 183 5.35 7.27 -7.04
CA VAL A 183 3.96 7.70 -7.29
C VAL A 183 3.00 7.09 -6.27
N VAL A 184 1.86 7.74 -6.05
CA VAL A 184 0.73 7.18 -5.30
C VAL A 184 -0.36 6.76 -6.28
N CYS A 185 -0.81 5.51 -6.21
CA CYS A 185 -1.90 4.95 -7.01
C CYS A 185 -3.14 4.74 -6.16
N MET A 186 -4.16 5.58 -6.33
CA MET A 186 -5.42 5.50 -5.58
C MET A 186 -6.59 5.91 -6.46
N PHE A 187 -7.82 5.60 -6.03
CA PHE A 187 -9.04 5.88 -6.77
C PHE A 187 -9.15 7.33 -7.28
N GLY A 188 -9.45 7.50 -8.57
CA GLY A 188 -9.73 8.81 -9.15
C GLY A 188 -11.16 9.29 -8.87
N PRO A 189 -12.18 8.52 -9.30
CA PRO A 189 -13.57 8.75 -8.96
C PRO A 189 -13.99 7.92 -7.74
N THR A 190 -15.19 8.18 -7.21
CA THR A 190 -15.76 7.37 -6.13
C THR A 190 -16.29 6.02 -6.63
N SER A 191 -16.43 5.82 -7.94
CA SER A 191 -16.84 4.56 -8.58
C SER A 191 -15.65 3.68 -8.96
N ASP A 192 -15.88 2.38 -9.08
CA ASP A 192 -14.86 1.37 -9.38
C ASP A 192 -14.47 1.39 -10.87
N LYS A 193 -13.88 2.50 -11.32
CA LYS A 193 -13.56 2.75 -12.73
C LYS A 193 -12.07 2.79 -13.03
N TYR A 194 -11.33 3.65 -12.33
CA TYR A 194 -9.91 3.86 -12.55
C TYR A 194 -9.25 4.48 -11.31
N ASN A 195 -7.95 4.23 -11.20
CA ASN A 195 -7.06 4.93 -10.29
C ASN A 195 -6.32 6.06 -11.01
N LEU A 196 -5.81 6.99 -10.23
CA LEU A 196 -4.90 8.03 -10.68
C LEU A 196 -3.50 7.74 -10.15
N LEU A 197 -2.50 7.98 -10.99
CA LEU A 197 -1.10 8.03 -10.59
C LEU A 197 -0.73 9.47 -10.24
N HIS A 198 -0.52 9.73 -8.96
CA HIS A 198 -0.08 11.03 -8.46
C HIS A 198 1.43 11.03 -8.23
N ARG A 199 2.14 12.07 -8.69
CA ARG A 199 3.55 12.26 -8.34
C ARG A 199 3.71 12.33 -6.82
N GLY A 200 4.64 11.57 -6.24
CA GLY A 200 4.79 11.40 -4.80
C GLY A 200 4.97 12.71 -4.01
N THR A 201 5.59 13.72 -4.61
CA THR A 201 5.79 15.06 -4.00
C THR A 201 4.64 16.05 -4.25
N ARG A 202 3.57 15.63 -4.94
CA ARG A 202 2.44 16.49 -5.33
C ARG A 202 1.10 15.91 -4.93
N VAL A 203 1.06 14.97 -4.01
CA VAL A 203 -0.17 14.28 -3.60
C VAL A 203 -0.52 14.59 -2.14
N ARG A 204 -1.81 14.68 -1.83
CA ARG A 204 -2.31 14.83 -0.45
C ARG A 204 -3.60 14.04 -0.25
N LYS A 205 -3.77 13.46 0.95
CA LYS A 205 -5.06 12.91 1.39
C LYS A 205 -5.99 14.07 1.75
N MET A 206 -7.00 14.33 0.92
CA MET A 206 -7.89 15.51 1.04
C MET A 206 -9.21 15.20 1.75
N HIS A 207 -9.52 13.93 1.99
CA HIS A 207 -10.72 13.50 2.68
C HIS A 207 -10.42 12.40 3.70
N SER A 208 -11.17 12.35 4.80
CA SER A 208 -11.00 11.37 5.86
C SER A 208 -11.44 9.94 5.52
N SER A 209 -12.13 9.69 4.39
CA SER A 209 -12.82 8.40 4.18
C SER A 209 -13.27 8.08 2.75
N TYR A 210 -13.32 9.05 1.84
CA TYR A 210 -13.68 8.78 0.44
C TYR A 210 -12.59 7.96 -0.24
N ARG A 211 -12.98 6.99 -1.07
CA ARG A 211 -12.02 6.22 -1.91
C ARG A 211 -11.15 7.16 -2.74
N SER A 212 -11.75 8.21 -3.29
CA SER A 212 -11.08 9.24 -4.08
C SER A 212 -10.46 10.38 -3.25
N THR A 213 -9.88 10.04 -2.10
CA THR A 213 -9.34 11.01 -1.14
C THR A 213 -8.01 11.63 -1.59
N PHE A 214 -7.15 10.88 -2.27
CA PHE A 214 -5.86 11.40 -2.70
C PHE A 214 -6.03 12.30 -3.93
N ARG A 215 -5.47 13.51 -3.85
CA ARG A 215 -5.53 14.49 -4.94
C ARG A 215 -4.15 15.05 -5.23
N THR A 216 -3.90 15.34 -6.50
CA THR A 216 -2.73 16.10 -6.90
C THR A 216 -2.93 17.57 -6.51
N ILE A 217 -1.93 18.18 -5.88
CA ILE A 217 -1.95 19.57 -5.42
C ILE A 217 -0.98 20.40 -6.25
N GLY A 218 -1.47 21.49 -6.82
CA GLY A 218 -0.66 22.42 -7.62
C GLY A 218 -0.17 21.85 -8.96
N ASP A 219 -0.75 20.74 -9.42
CA ASP A 219 -0.49 20.11 -10.72
C ASP A 219 -1.65 19.14 -11.09
N THR A 220 -1.55 18.45 -12.22
CA THR A 220 -2.45 17.34 -12.61
C THR A 220 -1.82 15.97 -12.32
N PRO A 221 -2.63 14.91 -12.12
CA PRO A 221 -2.11 13.54 -12.03
C PRO A 221 -1.33 13.16 -13.30
N ILE A 222 -0.38 12.23 -13.17
CA ILE A 222 0.48 11.80 -14.27
C ILE A 222 -0.30 10.96 -15.27
N ALA A 223 -1.13 10.03 -14.79
CA ALA A 223 -1.89 9.10 -15.62
C ALA A 223 -3.18 8.62 -14.93
N MET A 224 -4.12 8.13 -15.72
CA MET A 224 -5.18 7.23 -15.27
C MET A 224 -4.72 5.79 -15.46
N VAL A 225 -5.04 4.91 -14.52
CA VAL A 225 -4.71 3.49 -14.61
C VAL A 225 -5.90 2.63 -14.20
N SER A 226 -6.13 1.60 -14.99
CA SER A 226 -7.02 0.48 -14.73
C SER A 226 -6.17 -0.80 -14.68
N PRO A 227 -6.72 -1.94 -14.23
CA PRO A 227 -5.95 -3.17 -14.07
C PRO A 227 -5.26 -3.72 -15.34
N ASP A 228 -5.63 -3.22 -16.52
CA ASP A 228 -5.15 -3.67 -17.83
C ASP A 228 -4.71 -2.52 -18.75
N THR A 229 -4.85 -1.26 -18.32
CA THR A 229 -4.68 -0.08 -19.17
C THR A 229 -4.08 1.08 -18.38
N LEU A 230 -3.13 1.81 -18.98
CA LEU A 230 -2.59 3.06 -18.45
C LEU A 230 -2.67 4.16 -19.51
N ILE A 231 -3.33 5.27 -19.17
CA ILE A 231 -3.54 6.42 -20.05
C ILE A 231 -2.80 7.63 -19.45
N PRO A 232 -1.64 8.03 -20.00
CA PRO A 232 -0.94 9.23 -19.56
C PRO A 232 -1.80 10.48 -19.74
N ILE A 233 -1.88 11.31 -18.70
CA ILE A 233 -2.48 12.66 -18.73
C ILE A 233 -1.38 13.69 -19.06
N LYS A 234 -0.16 13.47 -18.55
CA LYS A 234 1.03 14.25 -18.86
C LYS A 234 2.12 13.35 -19.42
N TYR A 235 3.12 13.94 -20.06
CA TYR A 235 4.31 13.25 -20.59
C TYR A 235 5.62 13.72 -19.96
N ASP A 236 5.57 14.75 -19.10
CA ASP A 236 6.69 15.22 -18.29
C ASP A 236 6.84 14.35 -17.03
N TYR A 237 7.49 13.22 -17.22
CA TYR A 237 7.89 12.29 -16.16
C TYR A 237 9.19 11.58 -16.51
N LYS A 238 9.90 11.10 -15.50
CA LYS A 238 11.12 10.29 -15.70
C LYS A 238 10.75 8.96 -16.37
N LYS A 239 11.48 8.61 -17.41
CA LYS A 239 11.24 7.44 -18.26
C LYS A 239 11.88 6.19 -17.68
N ARG A 240 11.25 5.03 -17.91
CA ARG A 240 11.81 3.73 -17.55
C ARG A 240 13.15 3.54 -18.26
N ARG A 241 14.13 3.01 -17.54
CA ARG A 241 15.45 2.68 -18.07
C ARG A 241 15.70 1.17 -17.92
N LYS A 242 16.73 0.68 -18.60
CA LYS A 242 17.14 -0.74 -18.58
C LYS A 242 18.33 -1.01 -17.66
N ASP A 243 18.97 0.04 -17.16
CA ASP A 243 19.99 -0.06 -16.13
C ASP A 243 19.39 -0.35 -14.76
N CYS A 244 20.24 -0.74 -13.82
CA CYS A 244 19.89 -0.90 -12.40
C CYS A 244 20.50 0.23 -11.56
N ASP A 245 20.82 1.37 -12.18
CA ASP A 245 21.50 2.48 -11.51
C ASP A 245 20.47 3.32 -10.74
N VAL A 246 20.63 3.34 -9.43
CA VAL A 246 19.81 4.12 -8.51
C VAL A 246 20.70 4.69 -7.42
N ILE A 247 20.42 5.93 -7.02
CA ILE A 247 21.09 6.56 -5.90
C ILE A 247 20.14 6.53 -4.71
N ILE A 248 20.56 5.90 -3.62
CA ILE A 248 19.84 5.87 -2.36
C ILE A 248 20.52 6.82 -1.38
N ASP A 249 19.83 7.89 -1.01
CA ASP A 249 20.28 8.86 -0.01
C ASP A 249 19.30 8.87 1.17
N THR A 250 19.65 8.14 2.23
CA THR A 250 18.83 8.01 3.44
C THR A 250 19.14 9.06 4.49
N THR A 251 19.92 10.09 4.16
CA THR A 251 20.21 11.20 5.08
C THR A 251 18.92 11.91 5.48
N PHE A 252 18.65 12.00 6.78
CA PHE A 252 17.41 12.56 7.30
C PHE A 252 17.64 13.21 8.66
N GLU A 253 17.26 14.47 8.81
CA GLU A 253 17.26 15.21 10.08
C GLU A 253 15.84 15.24 10.65
N GLU A 254 15.69 14.74 11.88
CA GLU A 254 14.40 14.60 12.55
C GLU A 254 13.99 15.86 13.32
N LYS A 255 14.93 16.76 13.60
CA LYS A 255 14.70 18.03 14.31
C LYS A 255 14.09 19.08 13.38
N VAL A 256 12.95 18.75 12.79
CA VAL A 256 12.15 19.61 11.92
C VAL A 256 10.72 19.63 12.44
N ALA A 257 10.12 20.81 12.56
CA ALA A 257 8.74 20.97 12.99
C ALA A 257 7.86 21.56 11.88
N ILE A 258 6.61 21.09 11.79
CA ILE A 258 5.57 21.71 10.97
C ILE A 258 4.71 22.56 11.91
N VAL A 259 4.81 23.88 11.79
CA VAL A 259 4.05 24.82 12.61
C VAL A 259 2.85 25.32 11.82
N TYR A 260 1.65 25.05 12.31
CA TYR A 260 0.41 25.56 11.71
C TYR A 260 0.03 26.88 12.37
N TYR A 261 0.03 27.97 11.60
CA TYR A 261 -0.33 29.29 12.12
C TYR A 261 -1.86 29.47 12.21
N TYR A 262 -2.32 30.16 13.25
CA TYR A 262 -3.73 30.49 13.45
C TYR A 262 -3.88 31.88 14.09
N PRO A 263 -5.07 32.53 14.01
CA PRO A 263 -5.27 33.86 14.59
C PRO A 263 -4.93 33.90 16.09
N ASN A 264 -4.15 34.91 16.50
CA ASN A 264 -3.65 35.09 17.87
C ASN A 264 -2.67 34.00 18.36
N MET A 265 -2.02 33.27 17.44
CA MET A 265 -0.87 32.43 17.78
C MET A 265 0.22 33.30 18.41
N GLN A 266 0.68 32.91 19.60
CA GLN A 266 1.79 33.57 20.27
C GLN A 266 3.12 33.06 19.69
N PRO A 267 4.20 33.86 19.75
CA PRO A 267 5.49 33.48 19.16
C PRO A 267 6.24 32.33 19.86
N ASP A 268 5.88 32.01 21.10
CA ASP A 268 6.44 30.94 21.94
C ASP A 268 5.82 29.56 21.67
#